data_AF-A0A176VMJ3-F1
#
_entry.id   AF-A0A176VMJ3-F1
#
_cell.length_a   1.000
_cell.length_b   1.000
_cell.length_c   1.000
_cell.angle_alpha   90.00
_cell.angle_beta   90.00
_cell.angle_gamma   90.00
#
_symmetry.space_group_name_H-M   'P 1'
#
loop_
_entity.id
_entity.type
_entity.pdbx_description
1 polymer ?
#
loop_
_entity_poly.entity_id
_entity_poly.type
_entity_poly.pdbx_seq_one_letter_code
_entity_poly.pdbx_strand_id
1 'polypeptide(L)'
;MSGNENCEDLSRWAASKGISDAPRESATTSDGLGHSLVVANFPDAGGRGLAASRNLKEGELILRVPKSALMSVLSAKADPLLSTALARHPCLSSAQILAVHLLNEAAKGKSSTWSPYLIHLPRIYHTLPYFVANDVQALQVEEARWVAEKAIEKAVMDWEGAKGFMHEISLRRRFMSFKAWLWASATVSTRTLHVPWDEAGTLCPVGDLFNYAAPGEYVFNRKETVTNSAAEDNKDLTSGHSLLFKAEELDDRDSCSNGLEVETAEEMAESDFDNDISCNGVTIRERLRDGGFEADHGEYCFYARQDYHKGQQVLLCYGLYNNLELLEHYGFLLPHNPNDNVHIRLPDSEEFGVVNGNPGMSLGGTTCLEIDGSPSFSLVAGLRLRATHPFLRKSKGHFALMGKQISVDSDILIYQWLEKKCTSLLACQPTSLDDDLILKTVASSAQSFAAVEDLALSLCETPSKAHGDRVPKNVVHEIQNLAGFVCMEQRLLKSVRDHVRVAEKSLSYPRI
;
A
#
# COMPACT_ATOMS: atom_id res chain seq x y z
N MET A 1 24.07 11.80 20.32
CA MET A 1 23.94 13.27 20.49
C MET A 1 23.41 13.97 19.22
N SER A 2 23.77 13.55 17.99
CA SER A 2 23.31 14.18 16.73
C SER A 2 21.85 13.98 16.32
N GLY A 3 21.09 13.08 16.98
CA GLY A 3 19.70 12.80 16.61
C GLY A 3 18.69 13.86 17.05
N ASN A 4 18.94 14.49 18.21
CA ASN A 4 18.02 15.47 18.82
C ASN A 4 18.13 16.83 18.12
N GLU A 5 19.37 17.26 17.80
CA GLU A 5 19.65 18.54 17.12
C GLU A 5 18.95 18.62 15.75
N ASN A 6 18.97 17.54 14.97
CA ASN A 6 18.29 17.52 13.65
C ASN A 6 16.76 17.66 13.78
N CYS A 7 16.15 17.09 14.82
CA CYS A 7 14.70 17.19 15.02
C CYS A 7 14.29 18.60 15.48
N GLU A 8 15.13 19.26 16.28
CA GLU A 8 14.94 20.67 16.64
C GLU A 8 15.11 21.61 15.44
N ASP A 9 16.08 21.33 14.55
CA ASP A 9 16.25 22.05 13.28
C ASP A 9 15.02 21.91 12.37
N LEU A 10 14.48 20.69 12.23
CA LEU A 10 13.26 20.44 11.47
C LEU A 10 12.08 21.22 12.04
N SER A 11 11.90 21.19 13.37
CA SER A 11 10.77 21.86 14.04
C SER A 11 10.83 23.38 13.89
N ARG A 12 12.02 23.99 14.05
CA ARG A 12 12.23 25.43 13.82
C ARG A 12 12.00 25.81 12.36
N TRP A 13 12.48 24.98 11.43
CA TRP A 13 12.25 25.22 10.01
C TRP A 13 10.76 25.08 9.65
N ALA A 14 10.07 24.08 10.17
CA ALA A 14 8.64 23.86 9.97
C ALA A 14 7.83 25.08 10.43
N ALA A 15 8.11 25.60 11.64
CA ALA A 15 7.51 26.84 12.14
C ALA A 15 7.74 28.02 11.18
N SER A 16 8.96 28.18 10.65
CA SER A 16 9.31 29.24 9.69
C SER A 16 8.55 29.14 8.36
N LYS A 17 8.00 27.96 8.06
CA LYS A 17 7.16 27.68 6.87
C LYS A 17 5.66 27.73 7.19
N GLY A 18 5.29 28.07 8.43
CA GLY A 18 3.90 28.09 8.89
C GLY A 18 3.30 26.72 9.15
N ILE A 19 4.12 25.66 9.20
CA ILE A 19 3.67 24.31 9.57
C ILE A 19 3.46 24.29 11.08
N SER A 20 2.31 23.81 11.54
CA SER A 20 1.95 23.81 12.96
C SER A 20 1.12 22.59 13.33
N ASP A 21 1.34 22.07 14.54
CA ASP A 21 0.51 21.03 15.17
C ASP A 21 -0.41 21.58 16.28
N ALA A 22 -0.49 22.90 16.40
CA ALA A 22 -1.34 23.60 17.36
C ALA A 22 -2.73 23.94 16.76
N PRO A 23 -3.78 24.00 17.60
CA PRO A 23 -5.10 24.49 17.21
C PRO A 23 -5.03 25.88 16.59
N ARG A 24 -5.90 26.16 15.61
CA ARG A 24 -5.95 27.47 14.92
C ARG A 24 -6.20 28.64 15.87
N GLU A 25 -6.97 28.41 16.93
CA GLU A 25 -7.33 29.41 17.94
C GLU A 25 -6.17 29.79 18.88
N SER A 26 -5.19 28.91 19.04
CA SER A 26 -4.03 29.09 19.90
C SER A 26 -2.73 29.36 19.15
N ALA A 27 -2.75 29.30 17.81
CA ALA A 27 -1.55 29.36 16.98
C ALA A 27 -0.92 30.77 17.05
N THR A 28 0.23 30.87 17.70
CA THR A 28 1.15 31.99 17.53
C THR A 28 2.08 31.73 16.35
N THR A 29 2.67 32.77 15.76
CA THR A 29 3.58 32.65 14.60
C THR A 29 4.86 31.86 14.86
N SER A 30 5.06 31.33 16.08
CA SER A 30 6.22 30.54 16.50
C SER A 30 5.95 29.06 16.70
N ASP A 31 4.70 28.60 16.57
CA ASP A 31 4.33 27.24 16.98
C ASP A 31 4.59 26.24 15.84
N GLY A 32 5.77 25.62 15.88
CA GLY A 32 6.16 24.51 15.01
C GLY A 32 5.56 23.19 15.45
N LEU A 33 6.42 22.21 15.74
CA LEU A 33 6.02 20.92 16.32
C LEU A 33 6.19 20.92 17.85
N GLY A 34 5.39 20.11 18.52
CA GLY A 34 5.51 19.81 19.95
C GLY A 34 4.20 19.93 20.72
N HIS A 35 3.18 20.61 20.16
CA HIS A 35 1.89 20.76 20.83
C HIS A 35 1.04 19.48 20.79
N SER A 36 0.99 18.81 19.64
CA SER A 36 0.22 17.59 19.42
C SER A 36 1.12 16.42 19.02
N LEU A 37 2.23 16.69 18.33
CA LEU A 37 3.08 15.69 17.68
C LEU A 37 4.56 15.94 17.99
N VAL A 38 5.32 14.85 18.12
CA VAL A 38 6.77 14.87 18.22
C VAL A 38 7.38 13.77 17.36
N VAL A 39 8.50 14.06 16.71
CA VAL A 39 9.23 13.06 15.92
C VAL A 39 9.84 12.03 16.87
N ALA A 40 9.55 10.75 16.63
CA ALA A 40 10.05 9.64 17.41
C ALA A 40 10.53 8.49 16.49
N ASN A 41 11.10 7.44 17.08
CA ASN A 41 11.55 6.25 16.35
C ASN A 41 10.83 5.01 16.88
N PHE A 42 10.20 4.28 15.97
CA PHE A 42 9.41 3.07 16.17
C PHE A 42 10.00 1.93 15.32
N PRO A 43 11.01 1.20 15.83
CA PRO A 43 11.72 0.16 15.09
C PRO A 43 10.79 -0.90 14.47
N ASP A 44 9.73 -1.24 15.19
CA ASP A 44 8.77 -2.29 14.80
C ASP A 44 7.65 -1.79 13.86
N ALA A 45 7.62 -0.49 13.55
CA ALA A 45 6.52 0.16 12.82
C ALA A 45 7.03 1.20 11.81
N GLY A 46 8.03 0.84 10.99
CA GLY A 46 8.52 1.68 9.89
C GLY A 46 9.68 2.62 10.23
N GLY A 47 10.21 2.56 11.46
CA GLY A 47 11.33 3.39 11.89
C GLY A 47 10.88 4.77 12.35
N ARG A 48 11.32 5.84 11.70
CA ARG A 48 10.97 7.20 12.13
C ARG A 48 9.47 7.46 11.92
N GLY A 49 8.81 8.05 12.92
CA GLY A 49 7.38 8.35 12.88
C GLY A 49 7.01 9.55 13.76
N LEU A 50 5.71 9.76 13.95
CA LEU A 50 5.16 10.80 14.81
C LEU A 50 4.47 10.19 16.03
N ALA A 51 4.85 10.64 17.23
CA ALA A 51 4.21 10.28 18.50
C ALA A 51 3.31 11.42 18.98
N ALA A 52 2.24 11.08 19.68
CA ALA A 52 1.40 12.05 20.36
C ALA A 52 2.17 12.72 21.53
N SER A 53 2.33 14.04 21.53
CA SER A 53 3.02 14.75 22.62
C SER A 53 2.14 14.98 23.85
N ARG A 54 0.82 14.83 23.67
CA ARG A 54 -0.25 14.85 24.67
C ARG A 54 -1.33 13.84 24.28
N ASN A 55 -2.39 13.73 25.08
CA ASN A 55 -3.55 12.95 24.67
C ASN A 55 -4.29 13.68 23.53
N LEU A 56 -4.66 12.94 22.50
CA LEU A 56 -5.38 13.42 21.32
C LEU A 56 -6.74 12.73 21.25
N LYS A 57 -7.74 13.44 20.73
CA LYS A 57 -9.10 12.92 20.55
C LYS A 57 -9.39 12.60 19.09
N GLU A 58 -10.20 11.57 18.86
CA GLU A 58 -10.72 11.26 17.53
C GLU A 58 -11.35 12.51 16.88
N GLY A 59 -11.00 12.78 15.62
CA GLY A 59 -11.44 13.93 14.84
C GLY A 59 -10.68 15.25 15.13
N GLU A 60 -9.72 15.25 16.05
CA GLU A 60 -8.95 16.46 16.39
C GLU A 60 -7.97 16.84 15.27
N LEU A 61 -7.88 18.13 14.92
CA LEU A 61 -6.85 18.65 14.00
C LEU A 61 -5.48 18.60 14.68
N ILE A 62 -4.56 17.82 14.12
CA ILE A 62 -3.26 17.51 14.74
C ILE A 62 -2.06 18.00 13.95
N LEU A 63 -2.21 18.34 12.67
CA LEU A 63 -1.16 18.95 11.86
C LEU A 63 -1.77 19.76 10.72
N ARG A 64 -1.19 20.91 10.43
CA ARG A 64 -1.51 21.76 9.28
C ARG A 64 -0.24 22.19 8.56
N VAL A 65 -0.24 22.04 7.25
CA VAL A 65 0.90 22.32 6.38
C VAL A 65 0.45 23.29 5.27
N PRO A 66 0.89 24.56 5.28
CA PRO A 66 0.50 25.52 4.25
C PRO A 66 0.90 25.08 2.84
N LYS A 67 0.09 25.42 1.83
CA LYS A 67 0.36 25.10 0.42
C LYS A 67 1.76 25.53 -0.04
N SER A 68 2.27 26.65 0.48
CA SER A 68 3.60 27.17 0.17
C SER A 68 4.76 26.36 0.74
N ALA A 69 4.51 25.49 1.73
CA ALA A 69 5.52 24.62 2.33
C ALA A 69 5.66 23.29 1.58
N LEU A 70 4.62 22.89 0.84
CA LEU A 70 4.56 21.67 0.06
C LEU A 70 5.58 21.68 -1.08
N MET A 71 6.18 20.51 -1.36
CA MET A 71 7.02 20.31 -2.54
C MET A 71 6.19 19.56 -3.60
N SER A 72 5.94 20.21 -4.74
CA SER A 72 5.04 19.73 -5.79
C SER A 72 5.53 20.15 -7.17
N VAL A 73 4.82 19.73 -8.22
CA VAL A 73 5.05 20.27 -9.57
C VAL A 73 4.85 21.80 -9.61
N LEU A 74 3.97 22.36 -8.76
CA LEU A 74 3.81 23.81 -8.67
C LEU A 74 5.07 24.49 -8.12
N SER A 75 5.71 23.94 -7.09
CA SER A 75 6.98 24.47 -6.60
C SER A 75 8.11 24.28 -7.60
N ALA A 76 8.09 23.18 -8.37
CA ALA A 76 9.02 22.97 -9.48
C ALA A 76 8.84 24.05 -10.58
N LYS A 77 7.59 24.37 -10.96
CA LYS A 77 7.27 25.43 -11.92
C LYS A 77 7.55 26.85 -11.39
N ALA A 78 7.66 27.03 -10.07
CA ALA A 78 8.04 28.29 -9.46
C ALA A 78 9.57 28.50 -9.42
N ASP A 79 10.38 27.42 -9.51
CA ASP A 79 11.84 27.51 -9.60
C ASP A 79 12.24 28.02 -11.01
N PRO A 80 12.98 29.15 -11.13
CA PRO A 80 13.30 29.72 -12.44
C PRO A 80 14.10 28.80 -13.37
N LEU A 81 15.00 27.98 -12.82
CA LEU A 81 15.81 27.05 -13.60
C LEU A 81 14.93 25.92 -14.14
N LEU A 82 14.13 25.30 -13.27
CA LEU A 82 13.24 24.20 -13.64
C LEU A 82 12.14 24.67 -14.60
N SER A 83 11.49 25.80 -14.32
CA SER A 83 10.43 26.35 -15.17
C SER A 83 10.88 26.63 -16.59
N THR A 84 12.09 27.20 -16.75
CA THR A 84 12.64 27.49 -18.08
C THR A 84 12.91 26.22 -18.87
N ALA A 85 13.35 25.16 -18.17
CA ALA A 85 13.64 23.88 -18.81
C ALA A 85 12.38 23.06 -19.11
N LEU A 86 11.39 23.04 -18.21
CA LEU A 86 10.12 22.33 -18.40
C LEU A 86 9.38 22.73 -19.69
N ALA A 87 9.50 23.99 -20.12
CA ALA A 87 8.91 24.45 -21.38
C ALA A 87 9.40 23.69 -22.63
N ARG A 88 10.55 23.01 -22.54
CA ARG A 88 11.14 22.18 -23.61
C ARG A 88 10.87 20.68 -23.47
N HIS A 89 10.23 20.25 -22.37
CA HIS A 89 9.94 18.85 -22.07
C HIS A 89 8.44 18.63 -21.75
N PRO A 90 7.52 18.89 -22.70
CA PRO A 90 6.08 18.84 -22.45
C PRO A 90 5.53 17.43 -22.18
N CYS A 91 6.26 16.38 -22.54
CA CYS A 91 5.81 14.99 -22.39
C CYS A 91 6.15 14.35 -21.04
N LEU A 92 6.76 15.10 -20.11
CA LEU A 92 7.09 14.56 -18.79
C LEU A 92 5.83 14.40 -17.93
N SER A 93 5.70 13.25 -17.27
CA SER A 93 4.67 13.05 -16.27
C SER A 93 4.93 13.90 -15.03
N SER A 94 3.88 14.15 -14.24
CA SER A 94 3.99 14.93 -13.01
C SER A 94 4.94 14.27 -12.01
N ALA A 95 4.97 12.93 -11.97
CA ALA A 95 5.87 12.16 -11.13
C ALA A 95 7.35 12.33 -11.55
N GLN A 96 7.63 12.34 -12.86
CA GLN A 96 8.99 12.61 -13.35
C GLN A 96 9.44 14.03 -12.99
N ILE A 97 8.57 15.03 -13.15
CA ILE A 97 8.87 16.42 -12.81
C ILE A 97 9.18 16.55 -11.32
N LEU A 98 8.35 15.95 -10.46
CA LEU A 98 8.54 16.00 -9.01
C LEU A 98 9.81 15.25 -8.56
N ALA A 99 10.12 14.10 -9.16
CA ALA A 99 11.36 13.37 -8.89
C ALA A 99 12.60 14.19 -9.26
N VAL A 100 12.61 14.85 -10.42
CA VAL A 100 13.73 15.73 -10.81
C VAL A 100 13.79 16.98 -9.93
N HIS A 101 12.66 17.56 -9.54
CA HIS A 101 12.63 18.67 -8.59
C HIS A 101 13.27 18.29 -7.25
N LEU A 102 12.90 17.12 -6.71
CA LEU A 102 13.48 16.57 -5.50
C LEU A 102 15.00 16.36 -5.62
N LEU A 103 15.47 15.79 -6.74
CA LEU A 103 16.91 15.63 -7.00
C LEU A 103 17.64 16.97 -7.08
N ASN A 104 17.04 17.97 -7.71
CA ASN A 104 17.61 19.32 -7.81
C ASN A 104 17.76 19.96 -6.42
N GLU A 105 16.73 19.86 -5.56
CA GLU A 105 16.79 20.36 -4.18
C GLU A 105 17.81 19.59 -3.34
N ALA A 106 17.85 18.27 -3.44
CA ALA A 106 18.88 17.46 -2.79
C ALA A 106 20.30 17.82 -3.28
N ALA A 107 20.45 18.24 -4.54
CA ALA A 107 21.73 18.66 -5.11
C ALA A 107 22.24 20.00 -4.60
N LYS A 108 21.33 20.93 -4.26
CA LYS A 108 21.63 22.19 -3.60
C LYS A 108 22.20 21.95 -2.19
N GLY A 109 21.80 20.87 -1.50
CA GLY A 109 22.29 20.54 -0.16
C GLY A 109 21.85 21.60 0.85
N LYS A 110 22.75 22.11 1.71
CA LYS A 110 22.40 23.10 2.75
C LYS A 110 21.85 24.43 2.22
N SER A 111 22.05 24.74 0.92
CA SER A 111 21.45 25.93 0.32
C SER A 111 20.01 25.73 -0.14
N SER A 112 19.50 24.49 -0.14
CA SER A 112 18.08 24.23 -0.39
C SER A 112 17.25 24.75 0.78
N THR A 113 16.16 25.43 0.47
CA THR A 113 15.15 25.82 1.47
C THR A 113 14.52 24.60 2.13
N TRP A 114 14.49 23.43 1.47
CA TRP A 114 13.98 22.18 2.01
C TRP A 114 15.06 21.32 2.68
N SER A 115 16.31 21.78 2.79
CA SER A 115 17.39 20.98 3.39
C SER A 115 17.03 20.42 4.78
N PRO A 116 16.38 21.16 5.70
CA PRO A 116 15.99 20.61 7.00
C PRO A 116 14.94 19.50 6.91
N TYR A 117 14.12 19.46 5.86
CA TYR A 117 13.19 18.37 5.57
C TYR A 117 13.90 17.19 4.89
N LEU A 118 14.67 17.46 3.84
CA LEU A 118 15.30 16.42 3.02
C LEU A 118 16.26 15.50 3.78
N ILE A 119 16.92 16.01 4.83
CA ILE A 119 17.79 15.16 5.68
C ILE A 119 17.01 14.14 6.51
N HIS A 120 15.69 14.31 6.66
CA HIS A 120 14.83 13.38 7.38
C HIS A 120 14.27 12.27 6.50
N LEU A 121 14.32 12.41 5.17
CA LEU A 121 13.89 11.38 4.24
C LEU A 121 14.76 10.10 4.38
N PRO A 122 14.17 8.91 4.16
CA PRO A 122 14.92 7.67 4.07
C PRO A 122 16.06 7.77 3.05
N ARG A 123 17.20 7.20 3.39
CA ARG A 123 18.35 7.10 2.47
C ARG A 123 18.22 5.93 1.51
N ILE A 124 17.43 4.93 1.89
CA ILE A 124 17.23 3.67 1.19
C ILE A 124 15.74 3.33 1.32
N TYR A 125 15.19 2.78 0.25
CA TYR A 125 13.84 2.23 0.19
C TYR A 125 13.93 0.75 -0.16
N HIS A 126 12.85 0.03 0.09
CA HIS A 126 12.72 -1.40 -0.18
C HIS A 126 11.55 -1.69 -1.13
N THR A 127 11.23 -0.75 -2.01
CA THR A 127 10.22 -0.94 -3.07
C THR A 127 10.76 -1.88 -4.15
N LEU A 128 9.86 -2.50 -4.91
CA LEU A 128 10.20 -3.52 -5.91
C LEU A 128 11.30 -3.12 -6.93
N PRO A 129 11.41 -1.87 -7.41
CA PRO A 129 12.52 -1.47 -8.30
C PRO A 129 13.93 -1.60 -7.70
N TYR A 130 14.06 -1.81 -6.39
CA TYR A 130 15.35 -2.07 -5.73
C TYR A 130 15.75 -3.55 -5.74
N PHE A 131 14.84 -4.46 -6.11
CA PHE A 131 15.07 -5.89 -6.04
C PHE A 131 15.99 -6.31 -7.18
N VAL A 132 17.08 -7.00 -6.86
CA VAL A 132 17.96 -7.57 -7.90
C VAL A 132 17.37 -8.85 -8.47
N ALA A 133 17.92 -9.35 -9.58
CA ALA A 133 17.38 -10.55 -10.24
C ALA A 133 17.21 -11.74 -9.29
N ASN A 134 18.14 -11.94 -8.34
CA ASN A 134 18.03 -13.01 -7.34
C ASN A 134 16.87 -12.78 -6.36
N ASP A 135 16.64 -11.53 -5.95
CA ASP A 135 15.51 -11.16 -5.08
C ASP A 135 14.19 -11.45 -5.80
N VAL A 136 14.07 -11.05 -7.06
CA VAL A 136 12.87 -11.32 -7.86
C VAL A 136 12.66 -12.83 -8.02
N GLN A 137 13.70 -13.60 -8.33
CA GLN A 137 13.58 -15.06 -8.48
C GLN A 137 13.23 -15.78 -7.17
N ALA A 138 13.56 -15.20 -6.02
CA ALA A 138 13.19 -15.74 -4.73
C ALA A 138 11.69 -15.57 -4.44
N LEU A 139 11.00 -14.56 -4.99
CA LEU A 139 9.54 -14.46 -4.88
C LEU A 139 8.85 -15.70 -5.47
N GLN A 140 8.25 -16.54 -4.63
CA GLN A 140 7.64 -17.79 -5.13
C GLN A 140 6.24 -17.57 -5.73
N VAL A 141 5.61 -16.42 -5.43
CA VAL A 141 4.33 -16.02 -6.03
C VAL A 141 4.58 -15.47 -7.43
N GLU A 142 3.98 -16.08 -8.45
CA GLU A 142 4.13 -15.69 -9.85
C GLU A 142 3.70 -14.24 -10.12
N GLU A 143 2.56 -13.84 -9.56
CA GLU A 143 2.07 -12.46 -9.65
C GLU A 143 3.07 -11.46 -9.05
N ALA A 144 3.64 -11.76 -7.87
CA ALA A 144 4.63 -10.90 -7.24
C ALA A 144 5.91 -10.76 -8.08
N ARG A 145 6.36 -11.85 -8.73
CA ARG A 145 7.49 -11.80 -9.68
C ARG A 145 7.19 -10.90 -10.86
N TRP A 146 6.03 -11.08 -11.47
CA TRP A 146 5.60 -10.28 -12.62
C TRP A 146 5.52 -8.79 -12.26
N VAL A 147 4.91 -8.44 -11.13
CA VAL A 147 4.84 -7.05 -10.65
C VAL A 147 6.24 -6.48 -10.42
N ALA A 148 7.16 -7.24 -9.82
CA ALA A 148 8.53 -6.80 -9.59
C ALA A 148 9.31 -6.54 -10.90
N GLU A 149 9.17 -7.43 -11.89
CA GLU A 149 9.77 -7.27 -13.22
C GLU A 149 9.22 -6.02 -13.93
N LYS A 150 7.91 -5.79 -13.87
CA LYS A 150 7.28 -4.59 -14.46
C LYS A 150 7.69 -3.31 -13.74
N ALA A 151 7.85 -3.35 -12.42
CA ALA A 151 8.27 -2.19 -11.63
C ALA A 151 9.67 -1.71 -12.02
N ILE A 152 10.63 -2.61 -12.27
CA ILE A 152 11.98 -2.22 -12.71
C ILE A 152 11.99 -1.72 -14.17
N GLU A 153 11.24 -2.36 -15.07
CA GLU A 153 11.08 -1.90 -16.46
C GLU A 153 10.52 -0.47 -16.50
N LYS A 154 9.46 -0.21 -15.73
CA LYS A 154 8.86 1.12 -15.61
C LYS A 154 9.85 2.14 -15.04
N ALA A 155 10.58 1.79 -13.99
CA ALA A 155 11.57 2.70 -13.38
C ALA A 155 12.67 3.10 -14.37
N VAL A 156 13.13 2.17 -15.21
CA VAL A 156 14.11 2.45 -16.28
C VAL A 156 13.50 3.36 -17.34
N MET A 157 12.30 3.05 -17.84
CA MET A 157 11.60 3.86 -18.84
C MET A 157 11.40 5.31 -18.34
N ASP A 158 10.91 5.47 -17.12
CA ASP A 158 10.67 6.78 -16.52
C ASP A 158 11.98 7.57 -16.34
N TRP A 159 13.08 6.90 -15.98
CA TRP A 159 14.40 7.52 -15.89
C TRP A 159 14.90 8.01 -17.24
N GLU A 160 14.86 7.15 -18.27
CA GLU A 160 15.28 7.51 -19.63
C GLU A 160 14.47 8.70 -20.15
N GLY A 161 13.16 8.71 -19.94
CA GLY A 161 12.29 9.83 -20.31
C GLY A 161 12.67 11.15 -19.62
N ALA A 162 13.11 11.11 -18.36
CA ALA A 162 13.50 12.29 -17.60
C ALA A 162 14.94 12.77 -17.85
N LYS A 163 15.83 11.94 -18.42
CA LYS A 163 17.26 12.27 -18.59
C LYS A 163 17.49 13.56 -19.35
N GLY A 164 16.72 13.83 -20.40
CA GLY A 164 16.83 15.05 -21.19
C GLY A 164 16.66 16.30 -20.32
N PHE A 165 15.61 16.31 -19.50
CA PHE A 165 15.34 17.38 -18.55
C PHE A 165 16.41 17.49 -17.46
N MET A 166 16.87 16.36 -16.90
CA MET A 166 17.94 16.33 -15.90
C MET A 166 19.27 16.89 -16.44
N HIS A 167 19.61 16.59 -17.69
CA HIS A 167 20.79 17.14 -18.37
C HIS A 167 20.67 18.65 -18.57
N GLU A 168 19.50 19.12 -18.97
CA GLU A 168 19.26 20.52 -19.28
C GLU A 168 19.40 21.44 -18.07
N ILE A 169 18.91 21.00 -16.90
CA ILE A 169 19.08 21.72 -15.64
C ILE A 169 20.51 21.58 -15.06
N SER A 170 21.42 20.94 -15.80
CA SER A 170 22.82 20.72 -15.41
C SER A 170 22.97 20.02 -14.05
N LEU A 171 22.11 19.03 -13.80
CA LEU A 171 22.12 18.29 -12.54
C LEU A 171 23.48 17.60 -12.33
N ARG A 172 24.02 17.68 -11.10
CA ARG A 172 25.36 17.15 -10.80
C ARG A 172 25.43 15.64 -11.09
N ARG A 173 26.56 15.17 -11.64
CA ARG A 173 26.78 13.77 -12.08
C ARG A 173 26.28 12.69 -11.10
N ARG A 174 26.44 12.89 -9.79
CA ARG A 174 25.98 11.91 -8.78
C ARG A 174 24.45 11.72 -8.77
N PHE A 175 23.69 12.78 -9.05
CA PHE A 175 22.23 12.76 -9.11
C PHE A 175 21.68 12.42 -10.50
N MET A 176 22.56 12.30 -11.50
CA MET A 176 22.21 11.80 -12.84
C MET A 176 22.17 10.26 -12.91
N SER A 177 22.56 9.56 -11.84
CA SER A 177 22.64 8.10 -11.83
C SER A 177 21.27 7.44 -11.66
N PHE A 178 21.11 6.22 -12.18
CA PHE A 178 19.89 5.43 -11.95
C PHE A 178 19.63 5.19 -10.46
N LYS A 179 20.69 4.99 -9.66
CA LYS A 179 20.55 4.87 -8.20
C LYS A 179 19.93 6.12 -7.55
N ALA A 180 20.29 7.31 -8.03
CA ALA A 180 19.68 8.55 -7.56
C ALA A 180 18.23 8.67 -8.03
N TRP A 181 17.95 8.26 -9.27
CA TRP A 181 16.59 8.18 -9.79
C TRP A 181 15.70 7.28 -8.94
N LEU A 182 16.13 6.04 -8.66
CA LEU A 182 15.39 5.10 -7.80
C LEU A 182 15.06 5.71 -6.43
N TRP A 183 16.00 6.45 -5.83
CA TRP A 183 15.75 7.12 -4.56
C TRP A 183 14.68 8.20 -4.68
N ALA A 184 14.72 9.00 -5.73
CA ALA A 184 13.77 10.08 -5.94
C ALA A 184 12.38 9.55 -6.32
N SER A 185 12.30 8.58 -7.23
CA SER A 185 11.04 7.96 -7.64
C SER A 185 10.38 7.21 -6.48
N ALA A 186 11.15 6.46 -5.69
CA ALA A 186 10.63 5.80 -4.49
C ALA A 186 10.19 6.82 -3.43
N THR A 187 10.92 7.92 -3.25
CA THR A 187 10.47 9.00 -2.36
C THR A 187 9.13 9.55 -2.83
N VAL A 188 8.96 9.80 -4.13
CA VAL A 188 7.69 10.30 -4.69
C VAL A 188 6.58 9.27 -4.49
N SER A 189 6.76 8.01 -4.92
CA SER A 189 5.70 7.00 -4.84
C SER A 189 5.28 6.64 -3.41
N THR A 190 6.22 6.65 -2.46
CA THR A 190 5.98 6.18 -1.09
C THR A 190 5.48 7.29 -0.14
N ARG A 191 5.65 8.57 -0.50
CA ARG A 191 5.45 9.71 0.44
C ARG A 191 4.60 10.85 -0.08
N THR A 192 4.23 10.86 -1.37
CA THR A 192 3.33 11.92 -1.82
C THR A 192 1.94 11.72 -1.25
N LEU A 193 1.33 12.83 -0.87
CA LEU A 193 -0.04 12.90 -0.44
C LEU A 193 -0.90 13.41 -1.58
N HIS A 194 -2.10 12.85 -1.70
CA HIS A 194 -3.04 13.24 -2.74
C HIS A 194 -3.44 14.72 -2.60
N VAL A 195 -3.39 15.44 -3.72
CA VAL A 195 -3.95 16.79 -3.88
C VAL A 195 -4.81 16.84 -5.15
N PRO A 196 -5.88 17.66 -5.18
CA PRO A 196 -6.85 17.60 -6.28
C PRO A 196 -6.36 18.22 -7.61
N TRP A 197 -5.20 18.88 -7.64
CA TRP A 197 -4.70 19.57 -8.84
C TRP A 197 -3.49 18.90 -9.49
N ASP A 198 -3.01 17.77 -8.96
CA ASP A 198 -1.81 17.10 -9.48
C ASP A 198 -1.87 15.60 -9.22
N GLU A 199 -1.71 14.80 -10.29
CA GLU A 199 -1.74 13.33 -10.25
C GLU A 199 -0.60 12.75 -9.39
N ALA A 200 0.57 13.40 -9.36
CA ALA A 200 1.71 12.92 -8.58
C ALA A 200 1.55 13.22 -7.08
N GLY A 201 0.54 14.00 -6.71
CA GLY A 201 0.34 14.49 -5.36
C GLY A 201 1.40 15.52 -4.98
N THR A 202 1.79 15.50 -3.70
CA THR A 202 2.80 16.41 -3.18
C THR A 202 3.56 15.80 -2.01
N LEU A 203 4.86 16.08 -1.93
CA LEU A 203 5.62 15.84 -0.72
C LEU A 203 5.22 16.89 0.33
N CYS A 204 4.74 16.41 1.48
CA CYS A 204 4.21 17.22 2.56
C CYS A 204 5.17 17.16 3.76
N PRO A 205 6.07 18.15 3.94
CA PRO A 205 7.03 18.11 5.04
C PRO A 205 6.34 17.93 6.39
N VAL A 206 6.88 17.04 7.22
CA VAL A 206 6.28 16.55 8.47
C VAL A 206 5.07 15.65 8.25
N GLY A 207 4.13 16.01 7.38
CA GLY A 207 2.94 15.21 7.08
C GLY A 207 3.24 13.85 6.45
N ASP A 208 4.39 13.68 5.81
CA ASP A 208 4.86 12.42 5.25
C ASP A 208 5.67 11.56 6.26
N LEU A 209 5.77 11.98 7.52
CA LEU A 209 6.41 11.21 8.60
C LEU A 209 5.44 10.26 9.31
N PHE A 210 4.13 10.37 9.11
CA PHE A 210 3.21 9.41 9.70
C PHE A 210 3.38 8.02 9.06
N ASN A 211 3.42 6.98 9.88
CA ASN A 211 3.45 5.59 9.43
C ASN A 211 2.04 5.04 9.17
N TYR A 212 1.96 3.86 8.56
CA TYR A 212 0.72 3.22 8.13
C TYR A 212 0.04 2.39 9.24
N ALA A 213 -1.29 2.47 9.30
CA ALA A 213 -2.17 1.51 9.95
C ALA A 213 -3.31 1.12 8.99
N ALA A 214 -3.49 -0.18 8.79
CA ALA A 214 -4.55 -0.69 7.94
C ALA A 214 -5.93 -0.33 8.50
N PRO A 215 -6.88 0.10 7.65
CA PRO A 215 -8.28 0.22 8.06
C PRO A 215 -8.79 -1.11 8.61
N GLY A 216 -9.52 -1.08 9.73
CA GLY A 216 -10.09 -2.28 10.36
C GLY A 216 -9.30 -2.85 11.55
N GLU A 217 -8.00 -2.55 11.72
CA GLU A 217 -7.24 -2.93 12.94
C GLU A 217 -7.88 -2.36 14.22
N TYR A 218 -8.51 -1.19 14.10
CA TYR A 218 -9.25 -0.52 15.17
C TYR A 218 -10.38 -1.35 15.79
N VAL A 219 -10.97 -2.28 15.02
CA VAL A 219 -12.04 -3.16 15.49
C VAL A 219 -11.48 -4.36 16.25
N PHE A 220 -10.32 -4.88 15.82
CA PHE A 220 -9.66 -6.02 16.47
C PHE A 220 -9.10 -5.66 17.84
N ASN A 221 -8.44 -4.51 17.99
CA ASN A 221 -7.94 -4.05 19.29
C ASN A 221 -9.08 -3.78 20.29
N ARG A 222 -10.28 -3.43 19.82
CA ARG A 222 -11.44 -3.22 20.70
C ARG A 222 -11.99 -4.54 21.26
N LYS A 223 -11.83 -5.66 20.54
CA LYS A 223 -12.28 -6.97 21.03
C LYS A 223 -11.35 -7.55 22.10
N GLU A 224 -10.03 -7.33 22.02
CA GLU A 224 -9.10 -7.80 23.04
C GLU A 224 -9.23 -7.06 24.39
N THR A 225 -9.62 -5.78 24.37
CA THR A 225 -9.85 -5.03 25.61
C THR A 225 -11.17 -5.40 26.30
N VAL A 226 -12.15 -5.92 25.54
CA VAL A 226 -13.48 -6.28 26.08
C VAL A 226 -13.50 -7.73 26.60
N THR A 227 -12.65 -8.63 26.11
CA THR A 227 -12.60 -10.02 26.60
C THR A 227 -11.98 -10.18 27.98
N ASN A 228 -11.30 -9.17 28.52
CA ASN A 228 -10.72 -9.19 29.87
C ASN A 228 -11.59 -8.48 30.95
N SER A 229 -12.81 -8.04 30.64
CA SER A 229 -13.66 -7.33 31.61
C SER A 229 -15.14 -7.71 31.66
N ALA A 230 -15.57 -8.77 30.97
CA ALA A 230 -16.97 -9.24 31.05
C ALA A 230 -17.05 -10.76 31.24
N ALA A 231 -16.67 -11.22 32.43
CA ALA A 231 -17.34 -12.36 33.03
C ALA A 231 -18.58 -11.81 33.77
N GLU A 232 -19.70 -12.51 33.59
CA GLU A 232 -21.00 -12.33 34.25
C GLU A 232 -22.07 -11.51 33.47
N ASP A 233 -23.16 -12.24 33.17
CA ASP A 233 -24.54 -11.82 32.90
C ASP A 233 -24.90 -11.04 31.62
N ASN A 234 -25.36 -11.75 30.58
CA ASN A 234 -26.80 -11.98 30.36
C ASN A 234 -27.11 -12.76 29.08
N LYS A 235 -28.23 -13.49 29.13
CA LYS A 235 -28.82 -14.31 28.07
C LYS A 235 -29.66 -13.46 27.10
N ASP A 236 -29.85 -14.03 25.90
CA ASP A 236 -30.81 -13.69 24.84
C ASP A 236 -30.64 -12.36 24.09
N LEU A 237 -30.37 -12.48 22.78
CA LEU A 237 -31.24 -11.96 21.71
C LEU A 237 -30.68 -12.37 20.34
N THR A 238 -31.36 -13.33 19.73
CA THR A 238 -31.29 -13.66 18.31
C THR A 238 -32.13 -12.66 17.52
N SER A 239 -31.51 -11.91 16.59
CA SER A 239 -32.26 -11.30 15.48
C SER A 239 -31.36 -11.10 14.28
N GLY A 240 -31.51 -11.99 13.30
CA GLY A 240 -31.05 -11.76 11.94
C GLY A 240 -31.88 -10.64 11.30
N HIS A 241 -31.21 -9.63 10.76
CA HIS A 241 -31.86 -8.62 9.93
C HIS A 241 -31.58 -8.92 8.45
N SER A 242 -32.59 -9.52 7.82
CA SER A 242 -32.76 -9.65 6.37
C SER A 242 -33.17 -8.29 5.80
N LEU A 243 -32.36 -7.70 4.90
CA LEU A 243 -32.74 -6.50 4.15
C LEU A 243 -33.31 -6.89 2.79
N LEU A 244 -34.63 -6.68 2.67
CA LEU A 244 -35.46 -6.90 1.51
C LEU A 244 -35.45 -5.64 0.63
N PHE A 245 -34.80 -5.67 -0.53
CA PHE A 245 -34.94 -4.61 -1.54
C PHE A 245 -36.16 -4.92 -2.42
N LYS A 246 -37.15 -4.01 -2.41
CA LYS A 246 -38.26 -3.99 -3.38
C LYS A 246 -37.75 -3.32 -4.67
N ALA A 247 -37.90 -4.00 -5.79
CA ALA A 247 -37.73 -3.42 -7.13
C ALA A 247 -39.08 -2.86 -7.60
N GLU A 248 -39.10 -1.61 -8.06
CA GLU A 248 -40.21 -1.04 -8.82
C GLU A 248 -39.94 -1.24 -10.32
N GLU A 249 -40.96 -1.73 -11.03
CA GLU A 249 -40.97 -1.98 -12.48
C GLU A 249 -41.05 -0.66 -13.26
N LEU A 250 -40.26 -0.51 -14.32
CA LEU A 250 -40.45 0.53 -15.34
C LEU A 250 -40.37 -0.09 -16.74
N ASP A 251 -41.40 0.26 -17.52
CA ASP A 251 -41.81 -0.24 -18.83
C ASP A 251 -40.84 0.07 -19.99
N ASP A 252 -40.85 -0.84 -20.97
CA ASP A 252 -40.19 -0.79 -22.27
C ASP A 252 -40.62 0.42 -23.14
N ARG A 253 -39.66 0.99 -23.88
CA ARG A 253 -39.87 1.49 -25.26
C ARG A 253 -38.56 1.68 -26.05
N ASP A 254 -38.55 1.07 -27.23
CA ASP A 254 -37.58 1.06 -28.34
C ASP A 254 -36.86 2.38 -28.69
N SER A 255 -35.59 2.30 -29.13
CA SER A 255 -35.20 2.47 -30.56
C SER A 255 -33.69 2.38 -30.81
N CYS A 256 -33.34 1.74 -31.93
CA CYS A 256 -31.99 1.51 -32.47
C CYS A 256 -31.22 2.78 -32.85
N SER A 257 -29.89 2.78 -32.72
CA SER A 257 -28.94 2.77 -33.86
C SER A 257 -27.48 3.09 -33.49
N ASN A 258 -26.58 2.35 -34.16
CA ASN A 258 -25.21 2.66 -34.58
C ASN A 258 -24.02 2.65 -33.61
N GLY A 259 -23.10 1.73 -33.91
CA GLY A 259 -21.67 2.01 -34.06
C GLY A 259 -20.82 1.94 -32.80
N LEU A 260 -20.30 0.76 -32.47
CA LEU A 260 -19.21 0.61 -31.49
C LEU A 260 -17.96 0.13 -32.21
N GLU A 261 -16.99 1.04 -32.29
CA GLU A 261 -15.59 0.74 -32.52
C GLU A 261 -15.05 -0.04 -31.30
N VAL A 262 -14.19 -1.01 -31.58
CA VAL A 262 -13.60 -1.93 -30.61
C VAL A 262 -12.32 -1.27 -30.09
N GLU A 263 -12.35 -0.78 -28.84
CA GLU A 263 -11.14 -0.39 -28.11
C GLU A 263 -10.63 -1.56 -27.26
N THR A 264 -9.32 -1.76 -27.30
CA THR A 264 -8.58 -2.90 -26.77
C THR A 264 -8.35 -2.83 -25.26
N ALA A 265 -8.29 -3.99 -24.61
CA ALA A 265 -8.28 -4.21 -23.15
C ALA A 265 -7.04 -3.69 -22.36
N GLU A 266 -6.24 -2.79 -22.92
CA GLU A 266 -5.03 -2.23 -22.26
C GLU A 266 -5.29 -0.88 -21.57
N GLU A 267 -6.45 -0.24 -21.77
CA GLU A 267 -6.82 1.04 -21.12
C GLU A 267 -7.74 0.90 -19.89
N MET A 268 -8.11 -0.33 -19.51
CA MET A 268 -9.07 -0.58 -18.42
C MET A 268 -8.44 -0.67 -17.01
N ALA A 269 -7.13 -0.54 -16.86
CA ALA A 269 -6.47 -0.66 -15.55
C ALA A 269 -6.38 0.65 -14.75
N GLU A 270 -6.78 1.80 -15.31
CA GLU A 270 -6.63 3.12 -14.66
C GLU A 270 -7.96 3.87 -14.40
N SER A 271 -9.13 3.27 -14.66
CA SER A 271 -10.43 3.98 -14.59
C SER A 271 -11.43 3.50 -13.53
N ASP A 272 -11.11 2.47 -12.72
CA ASP A 272 -12.06 1.93 -11.72
C ASP A 272 -12.07 2.66 -10.36
N PHE A 273 -11.44 3.85 -10.26
CA PHE A 273 -11.38 4.57 -8.98
C PHE A 273 -12.64 5.36 -8.59
N ASP A 274 -13.64 5.55 -9.45
CA ASP A 274 -14.68 6.58 -9.24
C ASP A 274 -16.14 6.10 -9.03
N ASN A 275 -16.38 4.86 -8.60
CA ASN A 275 -17.72 4.47 -8.14
C ASN A 275 -17.90 4.72 -6.63
N ASP A 276 -18.44 5.90 -6.31
CA ASP A 276 -18.84 6.32 -4.96
C ASP A 276 -19.89 5.38 -4.35
N ILE A 277 -19.51 4.66 -3.29
CA ILE A 277 -20.47 4.01 -2.40
C ILE A 277 -20.81 5.00 -1.27
N SER A 278 -22.02 5.52 -1.30
CA SER A 278 -22.59 6.38 -0.24
C SER A 278 -23.35 5.55 0.78
N CYS A 279 -23.06 5.73 2.06
CA CYS A 279 -23.92 5.29 3.15
C CYS A 279 -24.27 6.49 4.05
N ASN A 280 -25.56 6.81 4.14
CA ASN A 280 -26.09 7.96 4.89
C ASN A 280 -25.60 9.35 4.43
N GLY A 281 -25.30 9.54 3.14
CA GLY A 281 -24.94 10.85 2.61
C GLY A 281 -23.52 11.32 2.96
N VAL A 282 -22.70 10.42 3.50
CA VAL A 282 -21.24 10.60 3.65
C VAL A 282 -20.59 9.55 2.75
N THR A 283 -19.71 9.99 1.85
CA THR A 283 -18.97 9.06 0.99
C THR A 283 -18.00 8.24 1.82
N ILE A 284 -17.78 6.96 1.49
CA ILE A 284 -16.76 6.13 2.18
C ILE A 284 -15.37 6.81 2.15
N ARG A 285 -15.07 7.58 1.08
CA ARG A 285 -13.86 8.41 0.97
C ARG A 285 -13.74 9.47 2.07
N GLU A 286 -14.83 10.09 2.52
CA GLU A 286 -14.79 11.08 3.61
C GLU A 286 -14.49 10.47 4.99
N ARG A 287 -14.77 9.17 5.19
CA ARG A 287 -14.46 8.46 6.44
C ARG A 287 -13.06 7.83 6.46
N LEU A 288 -12.35 7.81 5.34
CA LEU A 288 -11.00 7.24 5.21
C LEU A 288 -9.89 8.31 5.19
N ARG A 289 -10.23 9.60 5.15
CA ARG A 289 -9.25 10.68 5.01
C ARG A 289 -8.81 11.22 6.35
N ASP A 290 -7.73 10.63 6.84
CA ASP A 290 -6.99 11.09 8.01
C ASP A 290 -6.21 12.38 7.73
N GLY A 291 -6.21 12.81 6.46
CA GLY A 291 -5.75 14.12 6.03
C GLY A 291 -6.23 14.45 4.62
N GLY A 292 -6.18 15.74 4.30
CA GLY A 292 -6.59 16.26 2.99
C GLY A 292 -6.26 17.73 2.84
N PHE A 293 -6.26 18.22 1.60
CA PHE A 293 -6.06 19.63 1.33
C PHE A 293 -7.36 20.42 1.48
N GLU A 294 -7.36 21.42 2.37
CA GLU A 294 -8.47 22.33 2.60
C GLU A 294 -8.26 23.63 1.83
N ALA A 295 -9.00 23.81 0.73
CA ALA A 295 -8.86 24.97 -0.14
C ALA A 295 -9.17 26.30 0.56
N ASP A 296 -10.16 26.33 1.45
CA ASP A 296 -10.58 27.53 2.18
C ASP A 296 -9.46 28.10 3.07
N HIS A 297 -8.60 27.22 3.57
CA HIS A 297 -7.47 27.59 4.43
C HIS A 297 -6.15 27.65 3.66
N GLY A 298 -6.07 26.99 2.49
CA GLY A 298 -4.85 26.88 1.71
C GLY A 298 -3.82 25.95 2.36
N GLU A 299 -4.27 24.92 3.08
CA GLU A 299 -3.41 24.05 3.89
C GLU A 299 -3.77 22.58 3.74
N TYR A 300 -2.78 21.70 3.83
CA TYR A 300 -2.98 20.28 4.05
C TYR A 300 -3.20 20.03 5.54
N CYS A 301 -4.33 19.46 5.91
CA CYS A 301 -4.73 19.22 7.30
C CYS A 301 -4.76 17.73 7.59
N PHE A 302 -4.37 17.36 8.81
CA PHE A 302 -4.40 15.98 9.32
C PHE A 302 -5.20 15.91 10.61
N TYR A 303 -5.95 14.82 10.75
CA TYR A 303 -6.89 14.60 11.83
C TYR A 303 -6.58 13.30 12.57
N ALA A 304 -6.70 13.31 13.89
CA ALA A 304 -6.54 12.10 14.69
C ALA A 304 -7.66 11.11 14.38
N ARG A 305 -7.32 9.92 13.88
CA ARG A 305 -8.28 8.86 13.53
C ARG A 305 -8.98 8.19 14.71
N GLN A 306 -8.38 8.31 15.89
CA GLN A 306 -8.83 7.69 17.13
C GLN A 306 -8.26 8.49 18.30
N ASP A 307 -8.66 8.10 19.51
CA ASP A 307 -8.01 8.58 20.72
C ASP A 307 -6.56 8.05 20.79
N TYR A 308 -5.62 8.94 21.06
CA TYR A 308 -4.21 8.58 21.28
C TYR A 308 -3.77 9.02 22.67
N HIS A 309 -3.04 8.16 23.37
CA HIS A 309 -2.35 8.53 24.61
C HIS A 309 -1.01 9.20 24.31
N LYS A 310 -0.57 10.09 25.19
CA LYS A 310 0.78 10.67 25.11
C LYS A 310 1.85 9.58 24.96
N GLY A 311 2.72 9.73 23.97
CA GLY A 311 3.79 8.81 23.62
C GLY A 311 3.38 7.71 22.63
N GLN A 312 2.09 7.53 22.38
CA GLN A 312 1.60 6.58 21.39
C GLN A 312 1.91 7.08 19.97
N GLN A 313 2.25 6.17 19.07
CA GLN A 313 2.42 6.49 17.66
C GLN A 313 1.09 6.88 17.03
N VAL A 314 1.09 7.97 16.28
CA VAL A 314 -0.04 8.40 15.46
C VAL A 314 0.16 7.85 14.05
N LEU A 315 -0.85 7.17 13.52
CA LEU A 315 -0.78 6.44 12.25
C LEU A 315 -1.86 6.94 11.28
N LEU A 316 -1.57 6.88 9.98
CA LEU A 316 -2.52 7.13 8.90
C LEU A 316 -2.85 5.85 8.13
N CYS A 317 -3.99 5.84 7.46
CA CYS A 317 -4.36 4.92 6.40
C CYS A 317 -3.94 5.57 5.08
N TYR A 318 -3.01 4.93 4.38
CA TYR A 318 -2.62 5.35 3.04
C TYR A 318 -3.64 4.92 1.98
N GLY A 319 -4.37 3.83 2.25
CA GLY A 319 -5.36 3.23 1.38
C GLY A 319 -5.75 1.84 1.89
N LEU A 320 -6.68 1.21 1.17
CA LEU A 320 -7.05 -0.19 1.39
C LEU A 320 -6.16 -1.05 0.49
N TYR A 321 -5.02 -1.48 1.04
CA TYR A 321 -4.02 -2.23 0.28
C TYR A 321 -3.87 -3.65 0.82
N ASN A 322 -3.75 -4.63 -0.08
CA ASN A 322 -3.23 -5.95 0.24
C ASN A 322 -1.71 -5.90 0.43
N ASN A 323 -1.10 -7.00 0.87
CA ASN A 323 0.34 -7.01 1.15
C ASN A 323 1.21 -6.86 -0.11
N LEU A 324 0.76 -7.36 -1.27
CA LEU A 324 1.51 -7.18 -2.52
C LEU A 324 1.54 -5.71 -2.95
N GLU A 325 0.41 -5.01 -2.85
CA GLU A 325 0.28 -3.58 -3.13
C GLU A 325 1.10 -2.73 -2.13
N LEU A 326 1.11 -3.10 -0.85
CA LEU A 326 1.96 -2.43 0.15
C LEU A 326 3.45 -2.58 -0.16
N LEU A 327 3.87 -3.76 -0.64
CA LEU A 327 5.25 -4.00 -1.06
C LEU A 327 5.60 -3.19 -2.30
N GLU A 328 4.70 -3.16 -3.29
CA GLU A 328 4.89 -2.42 -4.53
C GLU A 328 5.00 -0.91 -4.27
N HIS A 329 4.02 -0.33 -3.58
CA HIS A 329 3.91 1.11 -3.43
C HIS A 329 4.79 1.67 -2.31
N TYR A 330 4.95 0.92 -1.21
CA TYR A 330 5.59 1.42 0.01
C TYR A 330 6.83 0.64 0.47
N GLY A 331 7.05 -0.57 -0.07
CA GLY A 331 8.23 -1.37 0.25
C GLY A 331 8.18 -2.02 1.64
N PHE A 332 6.98 -2.34 2.15
CA PHE A 332 6.82 -3.06 3.41
C PHE A 332 5.60 -4.00 3.37
N LEU A 333 5.54 -4.92 4.33
CA LEU A 333 4.44 -5.86 4.53
C LEU A 333 3.93 -5.77 5.97
N LEU A 334 2.62 -5.84 6.15
CA LEU A 334 2.03 -5.98 7.48
C LEU A 334 1.95 -7.47 7.88
N PRO A 335 2.38 -7.85 9.10
CA PRO A 335 2.26 -9.22 9.59
C PRO A 335 0.82 -9.74 9.62
N HIS A 336 -0.14 -8.84 9.90
CA HIS A 336 -1.57 -9.11 9.98
C HIS A 336 -2.32 -8.01 9.23
N ASN A 337 -2.35 -8.09 7.90
CA ASN A 337 -3.11 -7.14 7.10
C ASN A 337 -4.58 -7.60 6.99
N PRO A 338 -5.56 -6.87 7.57
CA PRO A 338 -6.97 -7.25 7.48
C PRO A 338 -7.55 -7.10 6.06
N ASN A 339 -6.85 -6.41 5.16
CA ASN A 339 -7.26 -6.20 3.77
C ASN A 339 -6.46 -7.09 2.79
N ASP A 340 -5.71 -8.06 3.31
CA ASP A 340 -4.96 -8.98 2.45
C ASP A 340 -5.89 -9.96 1.73
N ASN A 341 -5.48 -10.34 0.52
CA ASN A 341 -6.24 -11.24 -0.32
C ASN A 341 -5.33 -11.97 -1.31
N VAL A 342 -5.85 -13.04 -1.90
CA VAL A 342 -5.16 -13.82 -2.93
C VAL A 342 -5.98 -13.81 -4.20
N HIS A 343 -5.43 -13.28 -5.30
CA HIS A 343 -6.12 -13.26 -6.58
C HIS A 343 -6.32 -14.70 -7.11
N ILE A 344 -7.56 -15.00 -7.50
CA ILE A 344 -7.93 -16.25 -8.19
C ILE A 344 -8.45 -15.89 -9.58
N ARG A 345 -7.66 -16.27 -10.60
CA ARG A 345 -8.08 -16.16 -11.99
C ARG A 345 -9.30 -17.07 -12.23
N LEU A 346 -10.33 -16.48 -12.83
CA LEU A 346 -11.52 -17.21 -13.24
C LEU A 346 -11.19 -18.21 -14.37
N PRO A 347 -11.69 -19.46 -14.29
CA PRO A 347 -11.46 -20.49 -15.31
C PRO A 347 -12.26 -20.23 -16.59
N ASP A 348 -11.99 -21.01 -17.62
CA ASP A 348 -12.89 -21.10 -18.77
C ASP A 348 -14.12 -21.99 -18.44
N SER A 349 -15.21 -21.87 -19.21
CA SER A 349 -16.44 -22.64 -18.94
C SER A 349 -16.23 -24.15 -19.18
N GLU A 350 -15.28 -24.48 -20.05
CA GLU A 350 -14.87 -25.82 -20.43
C GLU A 350 -14.29 -26.60 -19.24
N GLU A 351 -13.67 -25.91 -18.27
CA GLU A 351 -13.19 -26.54 -17.03
C GLU A 351 -14.32 -27.12 -16.17
N PHE A 352 -15.55 -26.64 -16.36
CA PHE A 352 -16.76 -27.18 -15.75
C PHE A 352 -17.52 -28.16 -16.66
N GLY A 353 -16.96 -28.50 -17.84
CA GLY A 353 -17.64 -29.33 -18.83
C GLY A 353 -18.79 -28.62 -19.55
N VAL A 354 -18.85 -27.28 -19.52
CA VAL A 354 -19.88 -26.49 -20.19
C VAL A 354 -19.44 -26.15 -21.62
N VAL A 355 -20.12 -26.75 -22.60
CA VAL A 355 -19.87 -26.50 -24.03
C VAL A 355 -20.56 -25.21 -24.48
N ASN A 356 -19.91 -24.43 -25.36
CA ASN A 356 -20.37 -23.11 -25.82
C ASN A 356 -20.54 -22.12 -24.65
N GLY A 357 -19.55 -22.11 -23.75
CA GLY A 357 -19.47 -21.16 -22.64
C GLY A 357 -19.45 -19.69 -23.08
N ASN A 358 -19.69 -18.79 -22.12
CA ASN A 358 -19.46 -17.35 -22.38
C ASN A 358 -17.96 -17.08 -22.16
N PRO A 359 -17.25 -16.34 -23.04
CA PRO A 359 -15.86 -15.91 -22.81
C PRO A 359 -15.67 -15.08 -21.52
N GLY A 360 -16.75 -14.62 -20.90
CA GLY A 360 -16.75 -14.04 -19.57
C GLY A 360 -17.36 -12.64 -19.57
N MET A 361 -18.19 -12.35 -18.57
CA MET A 361 -18.44 -10.97 -18.16
C MET A 361 -17.46 -10.65 -17.05
N SER A 362 -16.69 -9.57 -17.19
CA SER A 362 -16.02 -8.95 -16.05
C SER A 362 -17.10 -8.27 -15.21
N LEU A 363 -17.20 -8.64 -13.94
CA LEU A 363 -18.26 -8.17 -13.05
C LEU A 363 -17.93 -6.85 -12.35
N GLY A 364 -16.76 -6.26 -12.65
CA GLY A 364 -16.16 -5.26 -11.78
C GLY A 364 -15.73 -5.87 -10.44
N GLY A 365 -14.65 -5.37 -9.87
CA GLY A 365 -14.12 -5.83 -8.58
C GLY A 365 -13.25 -7.09 -8.62
N THR A 366 -12.50 -7.28 -7.54
CA THR A 366 -11.40 -8.25 -7.46
C THR A 366 -11.90 -9.68 -7.26
N THR A 367 -11.45 -10.61 -8.11
CA THR A 367 -11.69 -12.04 -7.94
C THR A 367 -10.62 -12.64 -7.04
N CYS A 368 -10.92 -12.81 -5.75
CA CYS A 368 -9.93 -13.20 -4.76
C CYS A 368 -10.51 -14.09 -3.64
N LEU A 369 -9.60 -14.67 -2.86
CA LEU A 369 -9.86 -15.25 -1.54
C LEU A 369 -9.45 -14.24 -0.47
N GLU A 370 -10.35 -13.96 0.46
CA GLU A 370 -10.12 -13.09 1.61
C GLU A 370 -9.34 -13.81 2.73
N ILE A 371 -8.92 -13.06 3.75
CA ILE A 371 -8.15 -13.59 4.91
C ILE A 371 -8.84 -14.68 5.72
N ASP A 372 -10.17 -14.68 5.74
CA ASP A 372 -10.97 -15.73 6.37
C ASP A 372 -11.23 -16.93 5.44
N GLY A 373 -10.58 -16.96 4.28
CA GLY A 373 -10.73 -17.98 3.25
C GLY A 373 -12.03 -17.88 2.45
N SER A 374 -12.86 -16.87 2.70
CA SER A 374 -14.09 -16.66 1.94
C SER A 374 -13.76 -16.17 0.52
N PRO A 375 -14.40 -16.72 -0.52
CA PRO A 375 -14.28 -16.17 -1.86
C PRO A 375 -15.02 -14.84 -1.98
N SER A 376 -14.43 -13.89 -2.70
CA SER A 376 -15.07 -12.59 -2.96
C SER A 376 -16.37 -12.75 -3.75
N PHE A 377 -17.25 -11.75 -3.65
CA PHE A 377 -18.50 -11.74 -4.39
C PHE A 377 -18.28 -11.90 -5.91
N SER A 378 -17.33 -11.14 -6.47
CA SER A 378 -17.02 -11.18 -7.90
C SER A 378 -16.46 -12.54 -8.33
N LEU A 379 -15.69 -13.22 -7.45
CA LEU A 379 -15.22 -14.58 -7.70
C LEU A 379 -16.40 -15.57 -7.75
N VAL A 380 -17.26 -15.59 -6.73
CA VAL A 380 -18.41 -16.51 -6.68
C VAL A 380 -19.37 -16.27 -7.84
N ALA A 381 -19.73 -15.01 -8.11
CA ALA A 381 -20.63 -14.66 -9.19
C ALA A 381 -20.04 -15.03 -10.56
N GLY A 382 -18.74 -14.75 -10.77
CA GLY A 382 -18.01 -15.10 -12.00
C GLY A 382 -17.94 -16.61 -12.24
N LEU A 383 -17.70 -17.39 -11.17
CA LEU A 383 -17.70 -18.85 -11.22
C LEU A 383 -19.08 -19.42 -11.51
N ARG A 384 -20.14 -18.93 -10.84
CA ARG A 384 -21.53 -19.34 -11.10
C ARG A 384 -21.91 -19.15 -12.56
N LEU A 385 -21.54 -18.02 -13.15
CA LEU A 385 -21.80 -17.76 -14.56
C LEU A 385 -21.08 -18.76 -15.46
N ARG A 386 -19.82 -19.11 -15.18
CA ARG A 386 -19.01 -20.06 -15.97
C ARG A 386 -19.46 -21.51 -15.84
N ALA A 387 -19.82 -21.94 -14.64
CA ALA A 387 -20.30 -23.30 -14.37
C ALA A 387 -21.75 -23.56 -14.85
N THR A 388 -22.48 -22.53 -15.27
CA THR A 388 -23.89 -22.66 -15.70
C THR A 388 -24.02 -22.80 -17.21
N HIS A 389 -24.79 -23.78 -17.67
CA HIS A 389 -25.13 -23.95 -19.10
C HIS A 389 -25.80 -22.70 -19.71
N PRO A 390 -25.49 -22.30 -20.96
CA PRO A 390 -25.98 -21.05 -21.57
C PRO A 390 -27.50 -20.83 -21.51
N PHE A 391 -28.29 -21.89 -21.68
CA PHE A 391 -29.76 -21.81 -21.61
C PHE A 391 -30.26 -21.35 -20.23
N LEU A 392 -29.72 -21.92 -19.15
CA LEU A 392 -30.11 -21.55 -17.78
C LEU A 392 -29.54 -20.18 -17.40
N ARG A 393 -28.33 -19.86 -17.89
CA ARG A 393 -27.70 -18.55 -17.72
C ARG A 393 -28.55 -17.43 -18.32
N LYS A 394 -29.16 -17.64 -19.50
CA LYS A 394 -30.03 -16.63 -20.14
C LYS A 394 -31.22 -16.24 -19.28
N SER A 395 -31.80 -17.20 -18.55
CA SER A 395 -32.99 -16.97 -17.72
C SER A 395 -32.66 -16.57 -16.28
N LYS A 396 -31.56 -17.11 -15.71
CA LYS A 396 -31.23 -16.97 -14.28
C LYS A 396 -29.86 -16.37 -13.99
N GLY A 397 -29.10 -15.94 -15.00
CA GLY A 397 -27.75 -15.39 -14.82
C GLY A 397 -27.70 -14.17 -13.89
N HIS A 398 -28.75 -13.35 -13.90
CA HIS A 398 -28.89 -12.21 -12.99
C HIS A 398 -28.90 -12.60 -11.50
N PHE A 399 -29.20 -13.87 -11.16
CA PHE A 399 -29.10 -14.34 -9.77
C PHE A 399 -27.67 -14.30 -9.26
N ALA A 400 -26.66 -14.58 -10.09
CA ALA A 400 -25.26 -14.45 -9.68
C ALA A 400 -24.93 -13.01 -9.27
N LEU A 401 -25.45 -12.01 -10.00
CA LEU A 401 -25.28 -10.58 -9.70
C LEU A 401 -26.05 -10.14 -8.44
N MET A 402 -27.02 -10.93 -7.99
CA MET A 402 -27.76 -10.72 -6.75
C MET A 402 -27.17 -11.53 -5.57
N GLY A 403 -26.03 -12.20 -5.77
CA GLY A 403 -25.45 -13.11 -4.78
C GLY A 403 -26.25 -14.40 -4.56
N LYS A 404 -27.27 -14.65 -5.39
CA LYS A 404 -28.15 -15.81 -5.30
C LYS A 404 -27.61 -16.97 -6.12
N GLN A 405 -27.94 -18.17 -5.68
CA GLN A 405 -27.65 -19.40 -6.39
C GLN A 405 -28.42 -19.46 -7.72
N ILE A 406 -27.74 -19.82 -8.81
CA ILE A 406 -28.38 -20.10 -10.11
C ILE A 406 -29.00 -21.50 -10.11
N SER A 407 -28.22 -22.49 -9.64
CA SER A 407 -28.66 -23.87 -9.39
C SER A 407 -27.80 -24.51 -8.29
N VAL A 408 -28.33 -25.52 -7.61
CA VAL A 408 -27.59 -26.28 -6.58
C VAL A 408 -26.37 -26.96 -7.20
N ASP A 409 -26.55 -27.60 -8.36
CA ASP A 409 -25.48 -28.33 -9.05
C ASP A 409 -24.33 -27.41 -9.46
N SER A 410 -24.63 -26.21 -9.97
CA SER A 410 -23.58 -25.24 -10.30
C SER A 410 -22.80 -24.78 -9.08
N ASP A 411 -23.46 -24.57 -7.93
CA ASP A 411 -22.78 -24.17 -6.70
C ASP A 411 -21.89 -25.30 -6.15
N ILE A 412 -22.33 -26.56 -6.23
CA ILE A 412 -21.49 -27.71 -5.87
C ILE A 412 -20.24 -27.76 -6.76
N LEU A 413 -20.40 -27.59 -8.08
CA LEU A 413 -19.28 -27.61 -9.02
C LEU A 413 -18.26 -26.50 -8.77
N ILE A 414 -18.70 -25.26 -8.51
CA ILE A 414 -17.76 -24.15 -8.28
C ILE A 414 -16.97 -24.33 -6.98
N TYR A 415 -17.58 -24.85 -5.92
CA TYR A 415 -16.89 -25.05 -4.65
C TYR A 415 -15.94 -26.24 -4.70
N GLN A 416 -16.30 -27.33 -5.40
CA GLN A 416 -15.38 -28.42 -5.68
C GLN A 416 -14.21 -27.98 -6.58
N TRP A 417 -14.45 -27.10 -7.55
CA TRP A 417 -13.39 -26.53 -8.37
C TRP A 417 -12.48 -25.62 -7.55
N LEU A 418 -13.04 -24.75 -6.70
CA LEU A 418 -12.27 -23.86 -5.82
C LEU A 418 -11.38 -24.65 -4.87
N GLU A 419 -11.91 -25.71 -4.23
CA GLU A 419 -11.13 -26.60 -3.37
C GLU A 419 -9.95 -27.21 -4.15
N LYS A 420 -10.22 -27.85 -5.30
CA LYS A 420 -9.17 -28.43 -6.15
C LYS A 420 -8.14 -27.40 -6.61
N LYS A 421 -8.58 -26.18 -6.94
CA LYS A 421 -7.72 -25.08 -7.35
C LYS A 421 -6.81 -24.66 -6.20
N CYS A 422 -7.36 -24.50 -4.99
CA CYS A 422 -6.60 -24.19 -3.78
C CYS A 422 -5.54 -25.27 -3.48
N THR A 423 -5.94 -26.54 -3.48
CA THR A 423 -5.01 -27.67 -3.25
C THR A 423 -3.90 -27.68 -4.31
N SER A 424 -4.23 -27.45 -5.58
CA SER A 424 -3.23 -27.38 -6.65
C SER A 424 -2.28 -26.19 -6.47
N LEU A 425 -2.78 -25.01 -6.10
CA LEU A 425 -1.96 -23.82 -5.89
C LEU A 425 -0.97 -24.03 -4.74
N LEU A 426 -1.40 -24.69 -3.66
CA LEU A 426 -0.54 -25.05 -2.52
C LEU A 426 0.50 -26.11 -2.92
N ALA A 427 0.10 -27.14 -3.67
CA ALA A 427 1.00 -28.21 -4.09
C ALA A 427 2.10 -27.73 -5.06
N CYS A 428 1.86 -26.67 -5.82
CA CYS A 428 2.84 -26.07 -6.72
C CYS A 428 3.86 -25.16 -6.02
N GLN A 429 3.72 -24.90 -4.72
CA GLN A 429 4.68 -24.06 -3.99
C GLN A 429 5.99 -24.80 -3.74
N PRO A 430 7.16 -24.14 -3.88
CA PRO A 430 8.46 -24.79 -3.71
C PRO A 430 8.83 -25.05 -2.24
N THR A 431 8.18 -24.37 -1.28
CA THR A 431 8.37 -24.58 0.16
C THR A 431 7.03 -24.82 0.88
N SER A 432 7.07 -25.41 2.06
CA SER A 432 5.91 -25.56 2.95
C SER A 432 5.80 -24.40 3.95
N LEU A 433 4.62 -24.24 4.58
CA LEU A 433 4.41 -23.23 5.62
C LEU A 433 5.39 -23.37 6.78
N ASP A 434 5.74 -24.61 7.14
CA ASP A 434 6.67 -24.89 8.23
C ASP A 434 8.10 -24.49 7.83
N ASP A 435 8.50 -24.74 6.57
CA ASP A 435 9.79 -24.29 6.03
C ASP A 435 9.90 -22.75 6.10
N ASP A 436 8.85 -22.04 5.69
CA ASP A 436 8.82 -20.57 5.74
C ASP A 436 8.89 -20.05 7.18
N LEU A 437 8.22 -20.71 8.13
CA LEU A 437 8.25 -20.31 9.54
C LEU A 437 9.63 -20.53 10.15
N ILE A 438 10.30 -21.63 9.80
CA ILE A 438 11.69 -21.91 10.18
C ILE A 438 12.60 -20.81 9.63
N LEU A 439 12.52 -20.54 8.33
CA LEU A 439 13.35 -19.52 7.70
C LEU A 439 13.07 -18.12 8.27
N LYS A 440 11.82 -17.80 8.63
CA LYS A 440 11.47 -16.53 9.30
C LYS A 440 12.12 -16.42 10.66
N THR A 441 12.15 -17.52 11.40
CA THR A 441 12.79 -17.59 12.72
C THR A 441 14.30 -17.40 12.61
N VAL A 442 14.92 -18.07 11.62
CA VAL A 442 16.35 -17.91 11.31
C VAL A 442 16.66 -16.47 10.89
N ALA A 443 15.88 -15.90 9.97
CA ALA A 443 16.05 -14.52 9.49
C ALA A 443 15.88 -13.49 10.62
N SER A 444 14.88 -13.66 11.48
CA SER A 444 14.65 -12.77 12.64
C SER A 444 15.80 -12.84 13.64
N SER A 445 16.37 -14.04 13.84
CA SER A 445 17.56 -14.21 14.68
C SER A 445 18.77 -13.49 14.09
N ALA A 446 18.91 -13.54 12.76
CA ALA A 446 19.93 -12.85 11.98
C ALA A 446 19.66 -11.35 11.77
N GLN A 447 18.60 -10.75 12.31
CA GLN A 447 18.43 -9.29 12.33
C GLN A 447 19.01 -8.64 13.59
N SER A 448 19.39 -9.44 14.60
CA SER A 448 20.06 -8.93 15.79
C SER A 448 21.54 -8.60 15.50
N PHE A 449 21.99 -7.41 15.91
CA PHE A 449 23.36 -6.94 15.63
C PHE A 449 24.43 -7.94 16.08
N ALA A 450 24.22 -8.61 17.22
CA ALA A 450 25.13 -9.63 17.75
C ALA A 450 25.16 -10.91 16.91
N ALA A 451 24.00 -11.41 16.46
CA ALA A 451 23.96 -12.63 15.65
C ALA A 451 24.47 -12.41 14.21
N VAL A 452 24.33 -11.21 13.66
CA VAL A 452 24.89 -10.84 12.35
C VAL A 452 26.42 -10.83 12.41
N GLU A 453 26.99 -10.29 13.49
CA GLU A 453 28.44 -10.25 13.70
C GLU A 453 29.01 -11.67 13.85
N ASP A 454 28.35 -12.55 14.61
CA ASP A 454 28.71 -13.96 14.75
C ASP A 454 28.57 -14.75 13.44
N LEU A 455 27.50 -14.55 12.66
CA LEU A 455 27.30 -15.21 11.37
C LEU A 455 28.34 -14.75 10.34
N ALA A 456 28.62 -13.45 10.28
CA ALA A 456 29.65 -12.89 9.39
C ALA A 456 31.05 -13.41 9.75
N LEU A 457 31.37 -13.54 11.04
CA LEU A 457 32.62 -14.14 11.51
C LEU A 457 32.72 -15.63 11.16
N SER A 458 31.60 -16.37 11.16
CA SER A 458 31.57 -17.79 10.82
C SER A 458 31.78 -18.08 9.33
N LEU A 459 31.41 -17.13 8.45
CA LEU A 459 31.53 -17.25 6.98
C LEU A 459 32.89 -16.78 6.43
N CYS A 460 33.71 -16.13 7.26
CA CYS A 460 35.08 -15.78 6.88
C CYS A 460 36.00 -17.00 6.95
N GLU A 461 36.14 -17.74 5.84
CA GLU A 461 37.10 -18.84 5.67
C GLU A 461 38.56 -18.36 5.57
N THR A 462 39.08 -17.60 6.53
CA THR A 462 40.53 -17.53 6.75
C THR A 462 40.86 -17.41 8.24
N PRO A 463 41.76 -18.27 8.79
CA PRO A 463 42.26 -18.08 10.14
C PRO A 463 43.35 -17.01 10.12
N SER A 464 42.97 -15.73 10.20
CA SER A 464 43.92 -14.68 10.55
C SER A 464 43.69 -14.24 12.00
N LYS A 465 44.62 -14.67 12.85
CA LYS A 465 44.79 -14.16 14.21
C LYS A 465 45.10 -12.66 14.14
N ALA A 466 44.14 -11.81 14.48
CA ALA A 466 44.41 -10.51 15.10
C ALA A 466 43.15 -10.04 15.85
N HIS A 467 43.33 -9.67 17.12
CA HIS A 467 42.30 -9.03 17.92
C HIS A 467 41.84 -7.71 17.27
N GLY A 468 40.53 -7.58 17.00
CA GLY A 468 39.88 -6.26 16.91
C GLY A 468 39.22 -5.85 15.59
N ASP A 469 39.17 -6.72 14.57
CA ASP A 469 38.53 -6.34 13.29
C ASP A 469 37.01 -6.47 13.37
N ARG A 470 36.32 -5.34 13.46
CA ARG A 470 34.85 -5.27 13.30
C ARG A 470 34.50 -5.57 11.84
N VAL A 471 33.47 -6.37 11.63
CA VAL A 471 32.91 -6.64 10.30
C VAL A 471 32.58 -5.31 9.61
N PRO A 472 33.01 -5.09 8.34
CA PRO A 472 32.73 -3.86 7.62
C PRO A 472 31.22 -3.54 7.59
N LYS A 473 30.84 -2.29 7.89
CA LYS A 473 29.42 -1.88 7.99
C LYS A 473 28.60 -2.17 6.74
N ASN A 474 29.22 -2.22 5.57
CA ASN A 474 28.59 -2.59 4.31
C ASN A 474 28.16 -4.07 4.29
N VAL A 475 28.97 -4.98 4.84
CA VAL A 475 28.65 -6.41 4.91
C VAL A 475 27.50 -6.66 5.89
N VAL A 476 27.54 -6.03 7.07
CA VAL A 476 26.45 -6.08 8.05
C VAL A 476 25.14 -5.57 7.43
N HIS A 477 25.21 -4.47 6.68
CA HIS A 477 24.05 -3.89 6.01
C HIS A 477 23.50 -4.78 4.89
N GLU A 478 24.35 -5.44 4.12
CA GLU A 478 23.95 -6.38 3.06
C GLU A 478 23.27 -7.63 3.63
N ILE A 479 23.78 -8.18 4.74
CA ILE A 479 23.14 -9.29 5.47
C ILE A 479 21.79 -8.86 6.05
N GLN A 480 21.68 -7.66 6.61
CA GLN A 480 20.41 -7.13 7.12
C GLN A 480 19.38 -6.93 6.00
N ASN A 481 19.82 -6.49 4.82
CA ASN A 481 18.94 -6.36 3.65
C ASN A 481 18.47 -7.74 3.16
N LEU A 482 19.36 -8.73 3.08
CA LEU A 482 19.02 -10.12 2.75
C LEU A 482 18.03 -10.71 3.77
N ALA A 483 18.27 -10.52 5.07
CA ALA A 483 17.37 -11.00 6.12
C ALA A 483 16.00 -10.29 6.10
N GLY A 484 15.99 -8.99 5.76
CA GLY A 484 14.76 -8.23 5.55
C GLY A 484 13.98 -8.75 4.34
N PHE A 485 14.66 -8.98 3.22
CA PHE A 485 14.10 -9.55 2.00
C PHE A 485 13.49 -10.94 2.23
N VAL A 486 14.25 -11.86 2.83
CA VAL A 486 13.80 -13.22 3.17
C VAL A 486 12.57 -13.18 4.08
N CYS A 487 12.57 -12.28 5.07
CA CYS A 487 11.42 -12.08 5.95
C CYS A 487 10.19 -11.50 5.21
N MET A 488 10.39 -10.65 4.20
CA MET A 488 9.29 -10.11 3.39
C MET A 488 8.68 -11.19 2.50
N GLU A 489 9.52 -11.91 1.75
CA GLU A 489 9.09 -13.03 0.91
C GLU A 489 8.25 -14.04 1.71
N GLN A 490 8.74 -14.47 2.87
CA GLN A 490 8.02 -15.42 3.72
C GLN A 490 6.72 -14.89 4.28
N ARG A 491 6.62 -13.60 4.57
CA ARG A 491 5.35 -13.00 5.03
C ARG A 491 4.33 -13.00 3.91
N LEU A 492 4.74 -12.66 2.70
CA LEU A 492 3.88 -12.70 1.52
C LEU A 492 3.41 -14.14 1.25
N LEU A 493 4.33 -15.11 1.26
CA LEU A 493 4.02 -16.53 1.04
C LEU A 493 3.15 -17.13 2.13
N LYS A 494 3.51 -16.87 3.40
CA LYS A 494 2.69 -17.26 4.54
C LYS A 494 1.29 -16.69 4.40
N SER A 495 1.15 -15.43 4.03
CA SER A 495 -0.15 -14.82 3.84
C SER A 495 -0.94 -15.59 2.78
N VAL A 496 -0.40 -15.73 1.56
CA VAL A 496 -1.05 -16.49 0.48
C VAL A 496 -1.45 -17.90 0.93
N ARG A 497 -0.56 -18.61 1.62
CA ARG A 497 -0.83 -19.99 2.08
C ARG A 497 -1.87 -20.06 3.19
N ASP A 498 -1.82 -19.15 4.16
CA ASP A 498 -2.79 -19.11 5.25
C ASP A 498 -4.19 -18.86 4.67
N HIS A 499 -4.33 -17.91 3.74
CA HIS A 499 -5.60 -17.60 3.07
C HIS A 499 -6.13 -18.82 2.31
N VAL A 500 -5.28 -19.44 1.46
CA VAL A 500 -5.66 -20.61 0.65
C VAL A 500 -5.96 -21.82 1.52
N ARG A 501 -5.25 -22.01 2.64
CA ARG A 501 -5.48 -23.13 3.58
C ARG A 501 -6.74 -22.94 4.42
N VAL A 502 -7.05 -21.71 4.82
CA VAL A 502 -8.33 -21.40 5.48
C VAL A 502 -9.48 -21.64 4.49
N ALA A 503 -9.32 -21.23 3.24
CA ALA A 503 -10.28 -21.53 2.17
C ALA A 503 -10.46 -23.05 1.97
N GLU A 504 -9.39 -23.83 1.82
CA GLU A 504 -9.48 -25.29 1.67
C GLU A 504 -10.26 -25.94 2.83
N LYS A 505 -10.02 -25.50 4.08
CA LYS A 505 -10.74 -25.99 5.26
C LYS A 505 -12.20 -25.53 5.34
N SER A 506 -12.51 -24.30 4.90
CA SER A 506 -13.88 -23.77 4.94
C SER A 506 -14.74 -24.36 3.83
N LEU A 507 -14.14 -24.65 2.67
CA LEU A 507 -14.79 -25.21 1.49
C LEU A 507 -15.04 -26.72 1.60
N SER A 508 -14.20 -27.45 2.33
CA SER A 508 -14.35 -28.90 2.56
C SER A 508 -15.52 -29.27 3.49
N TYR A 509 -16.16 -28.29 4.12
CA TYR A 509 -17.41 -28.45 4.87
C TYR A 509 -18.57 -27.71 4.19
N PRO A 510 -19.26 -28.32 3.21
CA PRO A 510 -20.57 -27.80 2.84
C PRO A 510 -21.52 -27.99 4.02
N ARG A 511 -21.89 -26.90 4.71
CA ARG A 511 -23.17 -26.85 5.44
C ARG A 511 -24.29 -26.65 4.41
N ILE A 512 -24.59 -27.68 3.62
CA ILE A 512 -25.88 -27.90 2.97
C ILE A 512 -26.13 -29.41 2.97
#